data_AF-A0A2V6BFY9-F1
#
_entry.id   AF-A0A2V6BFY9-F1
#
_cell.length_a   1.000
_cell.length_b   1.000
_cell.length_c   1.000
_cell.angle_alpha   90.00
_cell.angle_beta   90.00
_cell.angle_gamma   90.00
#
_symmetry.space_group_name_H-M   'P 1'
#
loop_
_entity.id
_entity.type
_entity.pdbx_description
1 polymer ?
#
loop_
_entity_poly.entity_id
_entity_poly.type
_entity_poly.pdbx_seq_one_letter_code
_entity_poly.pdbx_strand_id
1 'polypeptide(L)'
;MYWNRTGGLAQAKLLIIVLALDPALQCLAQTPEPFEVRRAKVAFEELPEIKASEILKPELLKGPHYVIRDPVPTASGMNQFTIDSDFGVFEADGNEMLLQRLKEIDAIARLRGVSRTDEFKNSLVTAAKSPLNSARNIARDPAQAISNVPKGIMKFLGRAKETVANVGKGGGEDVGEGNRMKDVIGYSDKKRRIALQMGIDPYSTNTVLQKQLDDVAWASWAGGFTFSVATFPISGPVGAALTVTNLNSTVEDLLREKSPSELEQINRATFRAMGASASDIERILHGGAFTPTEFTTFAVHLKSLNGVANRGAFVKVAAQKSTTEADALFCVYTAALMDQINQKTPIARIVRLGDFPICVAKDGTIIVALQWDYAAWTLGAASFTDEVQKFAGKSGQGAHVFVGLSGEVSPRLRGELEQRGMTVQDRLVPGPLN
;
A
#
# COMPACT_ATOMS: atom_id res chain seq x y z
N MET A 1 -32.14 -59.22 -57.28
CA MET A 1 -33.34 -58.57 -57.82
C MET A 1 -34.55 -59.34 -57.29
N TYR A 2 -35.33 -58.72 -56.40
CA TYR A 2 -36.71 -59.06 -55.95
C TYR A 2 -36.98 -60.46 -55.34
N TRP A 3 -37.81 -60.70 -54.31
CA TRP A 3 -38.58 -59.97 -53.27
C TRP A 3 -39.17 -61.12 -52.38
N ASN A 4 -39.06 -61.09 -51.04
CA ASN A 4 -40.09 -60.68 -50.06
C ASN A 4 -41.25 -61.68 -49.74
N ARG A 5 -41.35 -62.05 -48.44
CA ARG A 5 -42.50 -62.43 -47.56
C ARG A 5 -43.45 -63.56 -48.00
N THR A 6 -43.83 -64.53 -47.14
CA THR A 6 -44.70 -64.46 -45.94
C THR A 6 -44.73 -65.89 -45.34
N GLY A 7 -44.73 -66.14 -44.02
CA GLY A 7 -45.89 -66.06 -43.13
C GLY A 7 -46.49 -67.46 -42.89
N GLY A 8 -46.48 -67.97 -41.64
CA GLY A 8 -47.13 -69.24 -41.29
C GLY A 8 -46.96 -69.63 -39.82
N LEU A 9 -47.95 -69.28 -38.99
CA LEU A 9 -48.14 -69.78 -37.63
C LEU A 9 -48.51 -71.27 -37.63
N ALA A 10 -47.96 -72.06 -36.72
CA ALA A 10 -48.52 -73.37 -36.35
C ALA A 10 -48.36 -73.65 -34.83
N GLN A 11 -49.52 -73.57 -34.17
CA GLN A 11 -50.03 -74.39 -33.07
C GLN A 11 -49.19 -74.76 -31.84
N ALA A 12 -49.79 -74.37 -30.70
CA ALA A 12 -49.47 -74.72 -29.34
C ALA A 12 -49.55 -76.22 -29.03
N LYS A 13 -48.60 -76.69 -28.21
CA LYS A 13 -48.83 -77.80 -27.28
C LYS A 13 -48.65 -77.28 -25.85
N LEU A 14 -49.77 -77.26 -25.14
CA LEU A 14 -49.89 -76.94 -23.73
C LEU A 14 -49.32 -78.11 -22.92
N LEU A 15 -48.24 -77.88 -22.17
CA LEU A 15 -47.82 -78.76 -21.09
C LEU A 15 -47.91 -77.97 -19.78
N ILE A 16 -48.90 -78.31 -18.97
CA ILE A 16 -49.10 -77.76 -17.64
C ILE A 16 -48.05 -78.42 -16.73
N ILE A 17 -47.12 -77.63 -16.22
CA ILE A 17 -46.28 -78.03 -15.08
C ILE A 17 -46.56 -77.04 -13.94
N VAL A 18 -46.97 -77.65 -12.83
CA VAL A 18 -47.40 -77.06 -11.58
C VAL A 18 -46.29 -76.21 -10.96
N LEU A 19 -46.64 -74.99 -10.58
CA LEU A 19 -45.84 -74.07 -9.78
C LEU A 19 -45.54 -74.68 -8.40
N ALA A 20 -44.28 -74.98 -8.14
CA ALA A 20 -43.74 -74.98 -6.78
C ALA A 20 -42.96 -73.68 -6.59
N LEU A 21 -43.50 -72.80 -5.73
CA LEU A 21 -42.79 -71.63 -5.23
C LEU A 21 -41.63 -72.11 -4.36
N ASP A 22 -40.40 -71.78 -4.75
CA ASP A 22 -39.22 -71.92 -3.89
C ASP A 22 -38.64 -70.51 -3.63
N PRO A 23 -38.71 -69.97 -2.40
CA PRO A 23 -38.23 -68.63 -2.09
C PRO A 23 -36.78 -68.72 -1.61
N ALA A 24 -35.82 -68.81 -2.52
CA ALA A 24 -34.41 -68.62 -2.16
C ALA A 24 -33.53 -68.23 -3.36
N LEU A 25 -33.75 -67.04 -3.93
CA LEU A 25 -32.69 -66.34 -4.66
C LEU A 25 -32.04 -65.34 -3.69
N GLN A 26 -30.98 -65.76 -3.01
CA GLN A 26 -30.06 -64.82 -2.38
C GLN A 26 -29.32 -64.10 -3.51
N CYS A 27 -29.78 -62.90 -3.82
CA CYS A 27 -29.04 -61.95 -4.64
C CYS A 27 -27.76 -61.61 -3.86
N LEU A 28 -26.60 -62.15 -4.28
CA LEU A 28 -25.31 -61.64 -3.84
C LEU A 28 -25.17 -60.23 -4.43
N ALA A 29 -25.67 -59.24 -3.69
CA ALA A 29 -25.36 -57.85 -3.94
C ALA A 29 -23.85 -57.69 -3.72
N GLN A 30 -23.09 -57.66 -4.81
CA GLN A 30 -21.72 -57.14 -4.75
C GLN A 30 -21.82 -55.71 -4.25
N THR A 31 -21.42 -55.49 -3.00
CA THR A 31 -21.27 -54.15 -2.45
C THR A 31 -20.18 -53.49 -3.30
N PRO A 32 -20.48 -52.40 -4.04
CA PRO A 32 -19.40 -51.66 -4.69
C PRO A 32 -18.46 -51.18 -3.58
N GLU A 33 -17.19 -51.57 -3.67
CA GLU A 33 -16.10 -50.97 -2.91
C GLU A 33 -16.32 -49.45 -2.89
N PRO A 34 -16.27 -48.79 -1.71
CA PRO A 34 -16.40 -47.35 -1.65
C PRO A 34 -15.34 -46.76 -2.58
N PHE A 35 -15.78 -46.13 -3.67
CA PHE A 35 -14.88 -45.31 -4.48
C PHE A 35 -14.48 -44.14 -3.58
N GLU A 36 -13.36 -44.30 -2.90
CA GLU A 36 -12.73 -43.24 -2.15
C GLU A 36 -12.36 -42.18 -3.19
N VAL A 37 -13.23 -41.19 -3.36
CA VAL A 37 -12.90 -39.99 -4.13
C VAL A 37 -11.74 -39.37 -3.37
N ARG A 38 -10.52 -39.72 -3.75
CA ARG A 38 -9.30 -39.09 -3.27
C ARG A 38 -9.39 -37.65 -3.74
N ARG A 39 -10.03 -36.81 -2.92
CA ARG A 39 -10.22 -35.38 -3.19
C ARG A 39 -8.84 -34.86 -3.54
N ALA A 40 -8.65 -34.42 -4.78
CA ALA A 40 -7.35 -33.95 -5.25
C ALA A 40 -6.87 -32.92 -4.23
N LYS A 41 -5.70 -33.16 -3.64
CA LYS A 41 -5.12 -32.25 -2.66
C LYS A 41 -4.99 -30.90 -3.35
N VAL A 42 -5.72 -29.88 -2.89
CA VAL A 42 -5.69 -28.55 -3.51
C VAL A 42 -4.24 -28.10 -3.51
N ALA A 43 -3.67 -27.88 -4.69
CA ALA A 43 -2.24 -27.64 -4.85
C ALA A 43 -1.81 -26.30 -4.24
N PHE A 44 -2.73 -25.33 -4.23
CA PHE A 44 -2.53 -23.96 -3.80
C PHE A 44 -3.63 -23.52 -2.83
N GLU A 45 -3.32 -22.57 -1.96
CA GLU A 45 -4.29 -22.00 -1.03
C GLU A 45 -5.21 -21.01 -1.74
N GLU A 46 -6.49 -21.03 -1.36
CA GLU A 46 -7.39 -19.89 -1.55
C GLU A 46 -7.10 -18.86 -0.45
N LEU A 47 -7.19 -17.58 -0.79
CA LEU A 47 -6.93 -16.50 0.15
C LEU A 47 -8.08 -16.40 1.16
N PRO A 48 -7.79 -16.36 2.47
CA PRO A 48 -8.84 -16.33 3.48
C PRO A 48 -9.54 -14.96 3.53
N GLU A 49 -10.80 -15.00 3.93
CA GLU A 49 -11.50 -13.87 4.54
C GLU A 49 -11.40 -14.02 6.06
N ILE A 50 -10.71 -13.09 6.71
CA ILE A 50 -10.35 -13.18 8.12
C ILE A 50 -11.23 -12.22 8.92
N LYS A 51 -11.55 -12.54 10.18
CA LYS A 51 -12.16 -11.53 11.06
C LYS A 51 -11.11 -10.53 11.53
N ALA A 52 -11.46 -9.26 11.60
CA ALA A 52 -10.57 -8.22 12.10
C ALA A 52 -10.04 -8.58 13.51
N SER A 53 -10.88 -9.17 14.37
CA SER A 53 -10.50 -9.59 15.73
C SER A 53 -9.51 -10.75 15.81
N GLU A 54 -9.35 -11.52 14.73
CA GLU A 54 -8.40 -12.64 14.68
C GLU A 54 -6.98 -12.18 14.34
N ILE A 55 -6.86 -11.04 13.67
CA ILE A 55 -5.57 -10.50 13.20
C ILE A 55 -5.15 -9.23 13.92
N LEU A 56 -6.07 -8.33 14.30
CA LEU A 56 -5.72 -7.04 14.88
C LEU A 56 -5.65 -7.07 16.40
N LYS A 57 -4.79 -6.21 16.97
CA LYS A 57 -4.80 -5.89 18.39
C LYS A 57 -6.19 -5.36 18.81
N PRO A 58 -6.75 -5.79 19.96
CA PRO A 58 -8.12 -5.44 20.36
C PRO A 58 -8.41 -3.94 20.39
N GLU A 59 -7.42 -3.14 20.80
CA GLU A 59 -7.51 -1.68 20.85
C GLU A 59 -7.65 -1.00 19.48
N LEU A 60 -7.32 -1.70 18.38
CA LEU A 60 -7.46 -1.16 17.04
C LEU A 60 -8.82 -1.47 16.41
N LEU A 61 -9.57 -2.45 16.91
CA LEU A 61 -10.86 -2.87 16.32
C LEU A 61 -11.92 -1.77 16.34
N LYS A 62 -11.90 -0.93 17.38
CA LYS A 62 -12.87 0.13 17.59
C LYS A 62 -12.24 1.28 18.35
N GLY A 63 -12.38 2.49 17.81
CA GLY A 63 -12.02 3.73 18.47
C GLY A 63 -13.24 4.58 18.82
N PRO A 64 -13.02 5.79 19.37
CA PRO A 64 -14.10 6.72 19.70
C PRO A 64 -14.95 7.14 18.49
N HIS A 65 -14.35 7.13 17.29
CA HIS A 65 -14.94 7.64 16.05
C HIS A 65 -14.96 6.61 14.92
N TYR A 66 -14.61 5.35 15.19
CA TYR A 66 -14.58 4.33 14.15
C TYR A 66 -14.80 2.91 14.67
N VAL A 67 -15.18 2.01 13.77
CA VAL A 67 -15.17 0.56 13.94
C VAL A 67 -14.69 -0.11 12.66
N ILE A 68 -13.87 -1.16 12.79
CA ILE A 68 -13.40 -1.96 11.65
C ILE A 68 -14.44 -3.03 11.32
N ARG A 69 -14.78 -3.16 10.04
CA ARG A 69 -15.79 -4.09 9.55
C ARG A 69 -15.21 -5.50 9.37
N ASP A 70 -16.06 -6.51 9.59
CA ASP A 70 -15.84 -7.89 9.15
C ASP A 70 -16.64 -8.17 7.85
N PRO A 71 -16.18 -9.07 6.97
CA PRO A 71 -14.87 -9.72 6.98
C PRO A 71 -13.74 -8.80 6.45
N VAL A 72 -12.49 -9.19 6.68
CA VAL A 72 -11.27 -8.60 6.11
C VAL A 72 -10.72 -9.55 5.05
N PRO A 73 -11.01 -9.33 3.75
CA PRO A 73 -10.43 -10.12 2.67
C PRO A 73 -8.92 -9.94 2.61
N THR A 74 -8.23 -10.98 2.14
CA THR A 74 -6.80 -10.89 1.80
C THR A 74 -6.62 -10.94 0.29
N ALA A 75 -5.84 -10.01 -0.26
CA ALA A 75 -5.60 -9.91 -1.70
C ALA A 75 -4.19 -9.39 -1.97
N SER A 76 -3.46 -10.02 -2.90
CA SER A 76 -2.12 -9.58 -3.32
C SER A 76 -1.12 -9.35 -2.18
N GLY A 77 -1.24 -10.11 -1.09
CA GLY A 77 -0.40 -9.99 0.09
C GLY A 77 -0.84 -8.91 1.09
N MET A 78 -1.99 -8.26 0.90
CA MET A 78 -2.53 -7.22 1.78
C MET A 78 -3.86 -7.62 2.40
N ASN A 79 -4.10 -7.15 3.61
CA ASN A 79 -5.42 -7.19 4.25
C ASN A 79 -6.25 -5.99 3.77
N GLN A 80 -7.50 -6.20 3.36
CA GLN A 80 -8.38 -5.14 2.87
C GLN A 80 -9.39 -4.76 3.96
N PHE A 81 -9.21 -3.59 4.57
CA PHE A 81 -10.05 -3.13 5.66
C PHE A 81 -11.07 -2.10 5.21
N THR A 82 -12.31 -2.29 5.63
CA THR A 82 -13.32 -1.24 5.60
C THR A 82 -13.55 -0.67 7.00
N ILE A 83 -13.54 0.65 7.12
CA ILE A 83 -13.60 1.37 8.38
C ILE A 83 -14.85 2.26 8.38
N ASP A 84 -15.82 1.91 9.21
CA ASP A 84 -16.98 2.77 9.48
C ASP A 84 -16.58 3.86 10.47
N SER A 85 -16.87 5.12 10.14
CA SER A 85 -16.55 6.24 11.02
C SER A 85 -17.63 7.32 11.03
N ASP A 86 -17.56 8.21 12.02
CA ASP A 86 -18.39 9.42 12.11
C ASP A 86 -18.20 10.39 10.93
N PHE A 87 -17.19 10.15 10.09
CA PHE A 87 -16.76 11.01 8.99
C PHE A 87 -16.94 10.40 7.61
N GLY A 88 -17.54 9.20 7.54
CA GLY A 88 -17.72 8.43 6.32
C GLY A 88 -17.11 7.03 6.43
N VAL A 89 -17.20 6.27 5.34
CA VAL A 89 -16.54 4.97 5.21
C VAL A 89 -15.18 5.20 4.57
N PHE A 90 -14.14 4.62 5.17
CA PHE A 90 -12.78 4.63 4.63
C PHE A 90 -12.35 3.22 4.31
N GLU A 91 -11.57 3.07 3.23
CA GLU A 91 -10.92 1.81 2.88
C GLU A 91 -9.42 1.92 3.16
N ALA A 92 -8.82 0.80 3.53
CA ALA A 92 -7.38 0.67 3.67
C ALA A 92 -6.90 -0.65 3.08
N ASP A 93 -6.09 -0.54 2.03
CA ASP A 93 -5.36 -1.66 1.46
C ASP A 93 -4.05 -1.82 2.23
N GLY A 94 -4.11 -2.71 3.20
CA GLY A 94 -3.01 -3.17 4.00
C GLY A 94 -2.90 -2.56 5.40
N ASN A 95 -2.13 -3.23 6.27
CA ASN A 95 -1.98 -2.91 7.68
C ASN A 95 -1.43 -1.49 7.92
N GLU A 96 -0.48 -1.04 7.09
CA GLU A 96 0.13 0.27 7.24
C GLU A 96 -0.84 1.40 6.82
N MET A 97 -1.61 1.18 5.77
CA MET A 97 -2.66 2.11 5.36
C MET A 97 -3.78 2.15 6.41
N LEU A 98 -4.12 1.02 7.03
CA LEU A 98 -5.08 0.98 8.14
C LEU A 98 -4.63 1.92 9.27
N LEU A 99 -3.39 1.78 9.74
CA LEU A 99 -2.84 2.65 10.78
C LEU A 99 -2.88 4.12 10.38
N GLN A 100 -2.59 4.46 9.11
CA GLN A 100 -2.74 5.81 8.60
C GLN A 100 -4.20 6.28 8.69
N ARG A 101 -5.16 5.54 8.13
CA ARG A 101 -6.60 5.90 8.16
C ARG A 101 -7.12 6.10 9.58
N LEU A 102 -6.72 5.26 10.54
CA LEU A 102 -7.14 5.40 11.94
C LEU A 102 -6.62 6.70 12.56
N LYS A 103 -5.36 7.08 12.28
CA LYS A 103 -4.80 8.38 12.70
C LYS A 103 -5.53 9.56 12.03
N GLU A 104 -5.82 9.44 10.74
CA GLU A 104 -6.54 10.48 9.99
C GLU A 104 -7.94 10.71 10.54
N ILE A 105 -8.68 9.65 10.90
CA ILE A 105 -10.00 9.73 11.53
C ILE A 105 -9.92 10.47 12.87
N ASP A 106 -8.97 10.10 13.73
CA ASP A 106 -8.75 10.80 15.00
C ASP A 106 -8.39 12.28 14.78
N ALA A 107 -7.56 12.58 13.79
CA ALA A 107 -7.21 13.95 13.44
C ALA A 107 -8.41 14.76 12.92
N ILE A 108 -9.27 14.17 12.09
CA ILE A 108 -10.52 14.79 11.63
C ILE A 108 -11.39 15.18 12.83
N ALA A 109 -11.52 14.28 13.82
CA ALA A 109 -12.30 14.56 15.03
C ALA A 109 -11.74 15.77 15.80
N ARG A 110 -10.43 15.81 16.02
CA ARG A 110 -9.75 16.92 16.72
C ARG A 110 -9.90 18.25 15.98
N LEU A 111 -9.68 18.27 14.66
CA LEU A 111 -9.82 19.47 13.83
C LEU A 111 -11.27 19.97 13.79
N ARG A 112 -12.26 19.07 13.76
CA ARG A 112 -13.68 19.43 13.88
C ARG A 112 -14.01 19.99 15.26
N GLY A 113 -13.38 19.46 16.31
CA GLY A 113 -13.47 20.00 17.67
C GLY A 113 -13.03 21.47 17.73
N VAL A 114 -11.85 21.79 17.17
CA VAL A 114 -11.37 23.18 17.05
C VAL A 114 -12.35 24.05 16.30
N SER A 115 -12.86 23.53 15.18
CA SER A 115 -13.71 24.29 14.27
C SER A 115 -15.00 24.80 14.91
N ARG A 116 -15.39 24.24 16.06
CA ARG A 116 -16.59 24.62 16.82
C ARG A 116 -16.35 25.74 17.84
N THR A 117 -15.09 26.04 18.16
CA THR A 117 -14.71 27.08 19.13
C THR A 117 -14.99 28.49 18.58
N ASP A 118 -15.26 29.44 19.47
CA ASP A 118 -15.57 30.81 19.06
C ASP A 118 -14.31 31.55 18.58
N GLU A 119 -13.14 31.22 19.16
CA GLU A 119 -11.84 31.68 18.69
C GLU A 119 -11.61 31.30 17.22
N PHE A 120 -11.92 30.05 16.87
CA PHE A 120 -11.83 29.61 15.49
C PHE A 120 -12.82 30.33 14.57
N LYS A 121 -14.10 30.43 14.94
CA LYS A 121 -15.10 31.15 14.13
C LYS A 121 -14.71 32.62 13.91
N ASN A 122 -14.22 33.29 14.95
CA ASN A 122 -13.74 34.67 14.87
C ASN A 122 -12.54 34.79 13.92
N SER A 123 -11.60 33.85 13.99
CA SER A 123 -10.44 33.82 13.09
C SER A 123 -10.85 33.60 11.63
N LEU A 124 -11.88 32.80 11.35
CA LEU A 124 -12.42 32.65 9.99
C LEU A 124 -13.06 33.94 9.47
N VAL A 125 -13.78 34.67 10.32
CA VAL A 125 -14.32 36.00 9.97
C VAL A 125 -13.19 36.98 9.67
N THR A 126 -12.12 36.98 10.47
CA THR A 126 -10.92 37.79 10.21
C THR A 126 -10.25 37.39 8.91
N ALA A 127 -10.05 36.10 8.67
CA ALA A 127 -9.45 35.57 7.46
C ALA A 127 -10.25 35.95 6.21
N ALA A 128 -11.58 35.93 6.26
CA ALA A 128 -12.44 36.33 5.15
C ALA A 128 -12.33 37.83 4.80
N LYS A 129 -11.98 38.68 5.78
CA LYS A 129 -11.75 40.12 5.59
C LYS A 129 -10.32 40.44 5.13
N SER A 130 -9.44 39.44 5.08
CA SER A 130 -8.03 39.62 4.74
C SER A 130 -7.86 39.94 3.25
N PRO A 131 -6.94 40.86 2.88
CA PRO A 131 -6.61 41.15 1.47
C PRO A 131 -6.01 39.94 0.73
N LEU A 132 -5.69 38.86 1.47
CA LEU A 132 -5.04 37.65 1.00
C LEU A 132 -5.99 36.61 0.36
N ASN A 133 -7.28 36.93 0.21
CA ASN A 133 -8.34 36.05 -0.31
C ASN A 133 -8.06 35.40 -1.69
N SER A 134 -7.08 35.91 -2.44
CA SER A 134 -6.67 35.39 -3.75
C SER A 134 -6.02 33.98 -3.71
N ALA A 135 -5.42 33.57 -2.59
CA ALA A 135 -4.75 32.27 -2.46
C ALA A 135 -5.71 31.08 -2.22
N ARG A 136 -6.91 31.36 -1.66
CA ARG A 136 -7.89 30.32 -1.28
C ARG A 136 -8.43 29.54 -2.49
N ASN A 137 -8.55 30.19 -3.65
CA ASN A 137 -9.05 29.57 -4.87
C ASN A 137 -7.97 28.80 -5.66
N ILE A 138 -6.69 28.97 -5.33
CA ILE A 138 -5.56 28.29 -6.01
C ILE A 138 -5.15 27.02 -5.24
N ALA A 139 -5.24 27.05 -3.91
CA ALA A 139 -4.89 25.91 -3.06
C ALA A 139 -6.00 24.86 -2.91
N ARG A 140 -7.26 25.21 -3.16
CA ARG A 140 -8.43 24.33 -2.97
C ARG A 140 -8.74 23.39 -4.12
N ASP A 141 -8.01 23.47 -5.24
CA ASP A 141 -8.35 22.69 -6.44
C ASP A 141 -7.13 22.07 -7.16
N PRO A 142 -6.31 21.23 -6.50
CA PRO A 142 -5.29 20.44 -7.20
C PRO A 142 -5.91 19.27 -7.99
N ALA A 143 -7.13 18.82 -7.65
CA ALA A 143 -7.77 17.69 -8.29
C ALA A 143 -8.15 17.96 -9.77
N GLN A 144 -8.52 19.21 -10.12
CA GLN A 144 -8.76 19.58 -11.52
C GLN A 144 -7.47 19.74 -12.35
N ALA A 145 -6.31 19.95 -11.71
CA ALA A 145 -5.03 20.00 -12.40
C ALA A 145 -4.55 18.63 -12.87
N ILE A 146 -4.99 17.55 -12.20
CA ILE A 146 -4.64 16.17 -12.54
C ILE A 146 -5.61 15.59 -13.58
N SER A 147 -6.87 16.01 -13.62
CA SER A 147 -7.87 15.49 -14.57
C SER A 147 -7.70 16.00 -16.01
N ASN A 148 -6.84 17.00 -16.25
CA ASN A 148 -6.59 17.56 -17.57
C ASN A 148 -5.10 17.68 -17.85
N VAL A 149 -4.37 16.56 -17.94
CA VAL A 149 -3.09 16.53 -18.63
C VAL A 149 -3.37 16.33 -20.13
N PRO A 150 -3.33 17.38 -20.98
CA PRO A 150 -3.38 17.18 -22.41
C PRO A 150 -2.05 16.54 -22.83
N LYS A 151 -2.09 15.61 -23.80
CA LYS A 151 -0.93 14.90 -24.37
C LYS A 151 0.08 15.82 -25.10
N GLY A 152 0.59 16.86 -24.46
CA GLY A 152 1.21 18.00 -25.14
C GLY A 152 2.37 18.67 -24.40
N ILE A 153 3.27 17.91 -23.77
CA ILE A 153 4.48 18.46 -23.10
C ILE A 153 5.56 18.92 -24.09
N MET A 154 5.44 18.60 -25.40
CA MET A 154 6.43 19.02 -26.41
C MET A 154 6.35 20.50 -26.82
N LYS A 155 5.24 21.22 -26.59
CA LYS A 155 5.06 22.60 -27.08
C LYS A 155 5.60 23.68 -26.12
N PHE A 156 5.91 23.33 -24.87
CA PHE A 156 6.45 24.28 -23.88
C PHE A 156 7.98 24.29 -23.79
N LEU A 157 8.66 23.20 -24.15
CA LEU A 157 10.13 23.17 -24.22
C LEU A 157 10.71 24.07 -25.32
N GLY A 158 9.95 24.31 -26.40
CA GLY A 158 10.36 25.21 -27.49
C GLY A 158 10.47 26.68 -27.10
N ARG A 159 9.71 27.13 -26.08
CA ARG A 159 9.71 28.54 -25.64
C ARG A 159 10.75 28.83 -24.54
N ALA A 160 11.09 27.84 -23.71
CA ALA A 160 12.14 28.00 -22.70
C ALA A 160 13.54 28.24 -23.30
N LYS A 161 13.78 27.79 -24.55
CA LYS A 161 15.03 28.01 -25.27
C LYS A 161 15.17 29.44 -25.82
N GLU A 162 14.06 30.16 -25.96
CA GLU A 162 14.01 31.53 -26.49
C GLU A 162 14.07 32.57 -25.35
N THR A 163 13.65 32.21 -24.14
CA THR A 163 13.71 33.09 -22.96
C THR A 163 15.14 33.29 -22.42
N VAL A 164 16.03 32.30 -22.57
CA VAL A 164 17.44 32.43 -22.12
C VAL A 164 18.25 33.39 -23.02
N ALA A 165 17.81 33.64 -24.26
CA ALA A 165 18.48 34.55 -25.18
C ALA A 165 18.18 36.05 -24.94
N ASN A 166 17.18 36.40 -24.10
CA ASN A 166 16.72 37.78 -23.91
C ASN A 166 16.81 38.31 -22.46
N VAL A 167 17.49 37.62 -21.55
CA VAL A 167 17.64 38.03 -20.13
C VAL A 167 18.53 39.30 -19.96
N GLY A 168 19.00 39.90 -21.05
CA GLY A 168 19.85 41.10 -21.03
C GLY A 168 19.16 42.46 -21.01
N LYS A 169 17.82 42.58 -21.14
CA LYS A 169 17.16 43.90 -21.18
C LYS A 169 15.78 43.95 -20.51
N GLY A 170 15.78 44.41 -19.27
CA GLY A 170 14.81 45.31 -18.61
C GLY A 170 13.29 45.04 -18.68
N GLY A 171 12.68 44.95 -17.49
CA GLY A 171 11.41 45.64 -17.20
C GLY A 171 10.27 44.77 -16.64
N GLY A 172 9.95 44.97 -15.35
CA GLY A 172 8.64 44.68 -14.75
C GLY A 172 8.66 43.66 -13.59
N GLU A 173 9.02 44.10 -12.38
CA GLU A 173 8.66 43.35 -11.16
C GLU A 173 7.16 43.51 -10.91
N ASP A 174 6.39 42.45 -11.15
CA ASP A 174 4.96 42.41 -10.85
C ASP A 174 4.76 42.19 -9.34
N VAL A 175 4.58 43.29 -8.61
CA VAL A 175 4.37 43.32 -7.14
C VAL A 175 3.21 42.41 -6.71
N GLY A 176 2.24 42.15 -7.60
CA GLY A 176 1.11 41.24 -7.36
C GLY A 176 1.48 39.75 -7.39
N GLU A 177 2.40 39.35 -8.27
CA GLU A 177 2.82 37.94 -8.40
C GLU A 177 3.69 37.50 -7.20
N GLY A 178 4.60 38.37 -6.78
CA GLY A 178 5.44 38.15 -5.60
C GLY A 178 4.65 38.01 -4.29
N ASN A 179 3.56 38.76 -4.12
CA ASN A 179 2.72 38.67 -2.93
C ASN A 179 1.87 37.38 -2.93
N ARG A 180 1.30 37.00 -4.08
CA ARG A 180 0.54 35.74 -4.25
C ARG A 180 1.39 34.50 -3.99
N MET A 181 2.64 34.51 -4.43
CA MET A 181 3.57 33.40 -4.17
C MET A 181 3.88 33.27 -2.67
N LYS A 182 4.17 34.39 -1.99
CA LYS A 182 4.37 34.41 -0.53
C LYS A 182 3.16 33.88 0.23
N ASP A 183 1.96 34.17 -0.26
CA ASP A 183 0.71 33.73 0.35
C ASP A 183 0.51 32.22 0.28
N VAL A 184 0.74 31.64 -0.90
CA VAL A 184 0.65 30.17 -1.11
C VAL A 184 1.68 29.44 -0.25
N ILE A 185 2.91 29.96 -0.18
CA ILE A 185 3.98 29.40 0.66
C ILE A 185 3.59 29.46 2.13
N GLY A 186 3.17 30.64 2.63
CA GLY A 186 2.81 30.81 4.04
C GLY A 186 1.64 29.94 4.48
N TYR A 187 0.61 29.80 3.63
CA TYR A 187 -0.51 28.89 3.85
C TYR A 187 -0.05 27.42 3.92
N SER A 188 0.71 26.99 2.92
CA SER A 188 1.19 25.60 2.81
C SER A 188 2.10 25.24 3.99
N ASP A 189 2.92 26.18 4.45
CA ASP A 189 3.78 26.00 5.63
C ASP A 189 2.97 25.82 6.91
N LYS A 190 1.90 26.59 7.10
CA LYS A 190 1.00 26.43 8.26
C LYS A 190 0.30 25.07 8.23
N LYS A 191 -0.22 24.65 7.08
CA LYS A 191 -0.84 23.34 6.90
C LYS A 191 0.13 22.21 7.28
N ARG A 192 1.37 22.25 6.77
CA ARG A 192 2.39 21.24 7.12
C ARG A 192 2.68 21.19 8.60
N ARG A 193 2.89 22.35 9.24
CA ARG A 193 3.17 22.41 10.69
C ARG A 193 2.03 21.85 11.53
N ILE A 194 0.78 22.19 11.20
CA ILE A 194 -0.40 21.69 11.92
C ILE A 194 -0.51 20.17 11.78
N ALA A 195 -0.38 19.63 10.55
CA ALA A 195 -0.43 18.19 10.32
C ALA A 195 0.67 17.44 11.09
N LEU A 196 1.92 17.94 11.02
CA LEU A 196 3.05 17.34 11.74
C LEU A 196 2.89 17.42 13.27
N GLN A 197 2.36 18.52 13.81
CA GLN A 197 2.04 18.63 15.25
C GLN A 197 1.03 17.56 15.70
N MET A 198 0.17 17.11 14.80
CA MET A 198 -0.81 16.05 15.05
C MET A 198 -0.30 14.64 14.70
N GLY A 199 0.93 14.49 14.21
CA GLY A 199 1.48 13.21 13.76
C GLY A 199 0.83 12.67 12.47
N ILE A 200 0.34 13.57 11.60
CA ILE A 200 -0.36 13.24 10.36
C ILE A 200 0.46 13.68 9.16
N ASP A 201 0.40 12.89 8.09
CA ASP A 201 1.01 13.25 6.81
C ASP A 201 0.31 14.49 6.21
N PRO A 202 1.03 15.63 6.02
CA PRO A 202 0.44 16.81 5.41
C PRO A 202 -0.04 16.60 3.97
N TYR A 203 0.47 15.57 3.29
CA TYR A 203 0.12 15.21 1.92
C TYR A 203 -0.77 13.98 1.81
N SER A 204 -1.41 13.58 2.92
CA SER A 204 -2.41 12.50 2.92
C SER A 204 -3.43 12.66 1.79
N THR A 205 -3.77 11.54 1.15
CA THR A 205 -4.79 11.45 0.09
C THR A 205 -6.23 11.54 0.62
N ASN A 206 -6.42 11.52 1.95
CA ASN A 206 -7.74 11.59 2.58
C ASN A 206 -8.36 12.97 2.43
N THR A 207 -9.28 13.10 1.49
CA THR A 207 -9.92 14.39 1.17
C THR A 207 -10.73 14.98 2.33
N VAL A 208 -11.28 14.15 3.22
CA VAL A 208 -12.02 14.61 4.41
C VAL A 208 -11.07 15.28 5.39
N LEU A 209 -9.93 14.64 5.65
CA LEU A 209 -8.86 15.21 6.47
C LEU A 209 -8.28 16.47 5.83
N GLN A 210 -7.94 16.42 4.53
CA GLN A 210 -7.34 17.54 3.81
C GLN A 210 -8.23 18.79 3.90
N LYS A 211 -9.56 18.63 3.77
CA LYS A 211 -10.50 19.73 3.96
C LYS A 211 -10.45 20.34 5.37
N GLN A 212 -10.39 19.51 6.41
CA GLN A 212 -10.29 20.02 7.79
C GLN A 212 -8.94 20.73 8.04
N LEU A 213 -7.85 20.14 7.55
CA LEU A 213 -6.51 20.76 7.62
C LEU A 213 -6.48 22.09 6.87
N ASP A 214 -7.11 22.18 5.70
CA ASP A 214 -7.17 23.40 4.90
C ASP A 214 -7.91 24.53 5.62
N ASP A 215 -9.05 24.22 6.24
CA ASP A 215 -9.82 25.23 6.99
C ASP A 215 -9.03 25.74 8.21
N VAL A 216 -8.36 24.85 8.95
CA VAL A 216 -7.54 25.24 10.11
C VAL A 216 -6.25 25.95 9.72
N ALA A 217 -5.59 25.53 8.64
CA ALA A 217 -4.43 26.21 8.10
C ALA A 217 -4.77 27.62 7.61
N TRP A 218 -5.91 27.77 6.92
CA TRP A 218 -6.39 29.07 6.45
C TRP A 218 -6.70 30.01 7.62
N ALA A 219 -7.42 29.52 8.62
CA ALA A 219 -7.70 30.26 9.85
C ALA A 219 -6.40 30.69 10.56
N SER A 220 -5.39 29.80 10.59
CA SER A 220 -4.11 30.07 11.26
C SER A 220 -3.25 31.06 10.50
N TRP A 221 -3.29 31.02 9.18
CA TRP A 221 -2.47 31.86 8.32
C TRP A 221 -3.09 33.25 8.11
N ALA A 222 -4.33 33.31 7.63
CA ALA A 222 -5.01 34.56 7.30
C ALA A 222 -5.78 35.17 8.49
N GLY A 223 -6.20 34.33 9.44
CA GLY A 223 -7.04 34.74 10.58
C GLY A 223 -6.28 34.89 11.90
N GLY A 224 -4.98 34.54 11.93
CA GLY A 224 -4.15 34.58 13.14
C GLY A 224 -4.48 33.52 14.18
N PHE A 225 -5.24 32.49 13.83
CA PHE A 225 -5.54 31.38 14.74
C PHE A 225 -4.26 30.64 15.15
N THR A 226 -4.16 30.26 16.43
CA THR A 226 -3.04 29.45 16.92
C THR A 226 -3.56 28.06 17.27
N PHE A 227 -3.24 27.09 16.43
CA PHE A 227 -3.53 25.69 16.70
C PHE A 227 -2.62 25.16 17.81
N SER A 228 -3.19 24.45 18.78
CA SER A 228 -2.45 23.82 19.88
C SER A 228 -2.98 22.41 20.12
N VAL A 229 -2.07 21.43 20.20
CA VAL A 229 -2.42 20.03 20.44
C VAL A 229 -2.61 19.72 21.93
N ALA A 230 -2.05 20.56 22.82
CA ALA A 230 -2.11 20.36 24.28
C ALA A 230 -3.53 20.41 24.86
N THR A 231 -4.51 20.87 24.08
CA THR A 231 -5.92 20.96 24.47
C THR A 231 -6.75 19.72 24.11
N PHE A 232 -6.18 18.73 23.40
CA PHE A 232 -6.90 17.49 23.06
C PHE A 232 -6.54 16.36 24.02
N PRO A 233 -7.53 15.71 24.66
CA PRO A 233 -7.26 14.50 25.41
C PRO A 233 -6.78 13.41 24.44
N ILE A 234 -5.60 12.85 24.67
CA ILE A 234 -5.22 11.54 24.11
C ILE A 234 -6.03 10.51 24.92
N SER A 235 -7.29 10.34 24.57
CA SER A 235 -8.19 9.50 25.36
C SER A 235 -8.01 8.03 25.02
N GLY A 236 -7.65 7.23 26.03
CA GLY A 236 -7.74 5.77 26.02
C GLY A 236 -6.58 5.02 25.35
N PRO A 237 -6.56 3.68 25.48
CA PRO A 237 -5.51 2.81 24.93
C PRO A 237 -5.37 2.92 23.40
N VAL A 238 -6.44 3.26 22.69
CA VAL A 238 -6.44 3.51 21.23
C VAL A 238 -5.53 4.69 20.87
N GLY A 239 -5.59 5.78 21.64
CA GLY A 239 -4.74 6.94 21.42
C GLY A 239 -3.25 6.62 21.59
N ALA A 240 -2.90 5.76 22.55
CA ALA A 240 -1.53 5.29 22.76
C ALA A 240 -1.05 4.38 21.62
N ALA A 241 -1.88 3.46 21.12
CA ALA A 241 -1.52 2.60 20.00
C ALA A 241 -1.26 3.38 18.69
N LEU A 242 -1.95 4.52 18.50
CA LEU A 242 -1.76 5.40 17.35
C LEU A 242 -0.55 6.36 17.49
N THR A 243 0.11 6.44 18.66
CA THR A 243 1.29 7.32 18.85
C THR A 243 2.57 6.82 18.18
N VAL A 244 2.60 5.60 17.63
CA VAL A 244 3.75 5.10 16.89
C VAL A 244 3.79 5.76 15.51
N THR A 245 4.33 6.97 15.41
CA THR A 245 4.68 7.56 14.11
C THR A 245 5.94 6.86 13.60
N ASN A 246 5.78 5.99 12.59
CA ASN A 246 6.89 5.36 11.86
C ASN A 246 7.65 6.36 10.96
N LEU A 247 7.45 7.67 11.13
CA LEU A 247 8.25 8.68 10.45
C LEU A 247 9.56 8.82 11.20
N ASN A 248 10.66 8.42 10.56
CA ASN A 248 12.01 8.73 11.05
C ASN A 248 12.12 10.26 11.25
N SER A 249 12.78 10.70 12.32
CA SER A 249 12.98 12.14 12.61
C SER A 249 13.57 12.90 11.42
N THR A 250 14.40 12.23 10.59
CA THR A 250 14.92 12.79 9.34
C THR A 250 13.81 13.18 8.36
N VAL A 251 12.80 12.33 8.20
CA VAL A 251 11.65 12.60 7.32
C VAL A 251 10.80 13.72 7.91
N GLU A 252 10.51 13.67 9.22
CA GLU A 252 9.74 14.73 9.88
C GLU A 252 10.41 16.11 9.74
N ASP A 253 11.73 16.18 9.93
CA ASP A 253 12.49 17.42 9.78
C ASP A 253 12.47 17.91 8.33
N LEU A 254 12.63 17.00 7.35
CA LEU A 254 12.50 17.34 5.93
C LEU A 254 11.11 17.89 5.60
N LEU A 255 10.03 17.24 6.06
CA LEU A 255 8.66 17.69 5.83
C LEU A 255 8.37 19.04 6.51
N ARG A 256 8.99 19.26 7.68
CA ARG A 256 8.86 20.51 8.44
C ARG A 256 9.55 21.68 7.75
N GLU A 257 10.74 21.43 7.20
CA GLU A 257 11.64 22.48 6.70
C GLU A 257 11.54 22.73 5.20
N LYS A 258 11.12 21.73 4.42
CA LYS A 258 11.17 21.79 2.96
C LYS A 258 9.79 21.87 2.35
N SER A 259 9.68 22.62 1.26
CA SER A 259 8.52 22.61 0.37
C SER A 259 8.48 21.33 -0.48
N PRO A 260 7.34 20.98 -1.09
CA PRO A 260 7.24 19.80 -1.96
C PRO A 260 8.29 19.78 -3.08
N SER A 261 8.53 20.93 -3.72
CA SER A 261 9.49 21.03 -4.83
C SER A 261 10.95 20.89 -4.36
N GLU A 262 11.27 21.33 -3.16
CA GLU A 262 12.59 21.09 -2.54
C GLU A 262 12.76 19.62 -2.15
N LEU A 263 11.71 18.99 -1.59
CA LEU A 263 11.71 17.55 -1.30
C LEU A 263 11.94 16.75 -2.58
N GLU A 264 11.23 17.07 -3.66
CA GLU A 264 11.45 16.44 -4.96
C GLU A 264 12.91 16.59 -5.44
N GLN A 265 13.50 17.78 -5.31
CA GLN A 265 14.91 17.99 -5.67
C GLN A 265 15.87 17.15 -4.83
N ILE A 266 15.64 17.08 -3.52
CA ILE A 266 16.41 16.25 -2.58
C ILE A 266 16.28 14.77 -2.95
N ASN A 267 15.05 14.32 -3.22
CA ASN A 267 14.76 12.94 -3.57
C ASN A 267 15.39 12.58 -4.93
N ARG A 268 15.29 13.44 -5.94
CA ARG A 268 15.95 13.28 -7.24
C ARG A 268 17.46 13.10 -7.08
N ALA A 269 18.11 13.96 -6.30
CA ALA A 269 19.54 13.85 -6.03
C ALA A 269 19.88 12.54 -5.30
N THR A 270 19.07 12.19 -4.30
CA THR A 270 19.24 10.97 -3.49
C THR A 270 19.11 9.70 -4.35
N PHE A 271 18.05 9.58 -5.15
CA PHE A 271 17.84 8.43 -6.04
C PHE A 271 18.92 8.32 -7.12
N ARG A 272 19.35 9.45 -7.70
CA ARG A 272 20.47 9.46 -8.67
C ARG A 272 21.77 8.97 -8.05
N ALA A 273 22.09 9.38 -6.83
CA ALA A 273 23.26 8.90 -6.10
C ALA A 273 23.21 7.38 -5.82
N MET A 274 22.01 6.78 -5.83
CA MET A 274 21.79 5.34 -5.67
C MET A 274 21.76 4.58 -7.01
N GLY A 275 21.98 5.26 -8.14
CA GLY A 275 22.02 4.68 -9.47
C GLY A 275 20.66 4.58 -10.18
N ALA A 276 19.62 5.26 -9.68
CA ALA A 276 18.34 5.33 -10.38
C ALA A 276 18.43 6.24 -11.62
N SER A 277 17.74 5.85 -12.70
CA SER A 277 17.69 6.67 -13.91
C SER A 277 16.77 7.88 -13.72
N ALA A 278 17.06 8.98 -14.41
CA ALA A 278 16.18 10.15 -14.40
C ALA A 278 14.76 9.79 -14.87
N SER A 279 14.62 8.93 -15.89
CA SER A 279 13.33 8.49 -16.40
C SER A 279 12.50 7.68 -15.40
N ASP A 280 13.14 6.85 -14.57
CA ASP A 280 12.41 6.08 -13.54
C ASP A 280 11.94 7.01 -12.42
N ILE A 281 12.78 7.98 -12.03
CA ILE A 281 12.42 9.01 -11.06
C ILE A 281 11.23 9.86 -11.55
N GLU A 282 11.26 10.35 -12.80
CA GLU A 282 10.12 11.10 -13.36
C GLU A 282 8.85 10.25 -13.42
N ARG A 283 8.98 8.96 -13.74
CA ARG A 283 7.82 8.07 -13.82
C ARG A 283 7.13 7.91 -12.46
N ILE A 284 7.89 7.84 -11.37
CA ILE A 284 7.31 7.82 -10.02
C ILE A 284 6.59 9.15 -9.73
N LEU A 285 7.27 10.27 -9.96
CA LEU A 285 6.74 11.61 -9.66
C LEU A 285 5.46 11.95 -10.44
N HIS A 286 5.34 11.45 -11.67
CA HIS A 286 4.16 11.67 -12.52
C HIS A 286 3.14 10.52 -12.46
N GLY A 287 3.46 9.42 -11.78
CA GLY A 287 2.62 8.22 -11.72
C GLY A 287 1.42 8.35 -10.80
N GLY A 288 1.42 9.32 -9.87
CA GLY A 288 0.32 9.60 -8.95
C GLY A 288 0.20 8.64 -7.76
N ALA A 289 0.99 7.55 -7.73
CA ALA A 289 0.99 6.58 -6.65
C ALA A 289 1.64 7.10 -5.36
N PHE A 290 2.73 7.86 -5.47
CA PHE A 290 3.50 8.36 -4.32
C PHE A 290 3.10 9.79 -3.97
N THR A 291 2.78 10.01 -2.69
CA THR A 291 2.76 11.37 -2.11
C THR A 291 4.19 11.91 -1.91
N PRO A 292 4.39 13.23 -1.75
CA PRO A 292 5.69 13.79 -1.39
C PRO A 292 6.29 13.17 -0.11
N THR A 293 5.46 12.79 0.87
CA THR A 293 5.92 12.09 2.08
C THR A 293 6.42 10.70 1.73
N GLU A 294 5.63 9.88 1.05
CA GLU A 294 6.02 8.51 0.69
C GLU A 294 7.28 8.49 -0.18
N PHE A 295 7.36 9.39 -1.16
CA PHE A 295 8.52 9.48 -2.05
C PHE A 295 9.80 9.84 -1.27
N THR A 296 9.68 10.74 -0.29
CA THR A 296 10.78 11.12 0.61
C THR A 296 11.16 9.98 1.55
N THR A 297 10.18 9.33 2.18
CA THR A 297 10.40 8.21 3.10
C THR A 297 11.06 7.04 2.38
N PHE A 298 10.62 6.71 1.16
CA PHE A 298 11.26 5.70 0.32
C PHE A 298 12.72 6.05 -0.01
N ALA A 299 12.99 7.32 -0.36
CA ALA A 299 14.36 7.79 -0.60
C ALA A 299 15.24 7.65 0.65
N VAL A 300 14.70 8.00 1.83
CA VAL A 300 15.42 7.92 3.11
C VAL A 300 15.74 6.47 3.48
N HIS A 301 14.79 5.53 3.39
CA HIS A 301 15.07 4.11 3.68
C HIS A 301 16.06 3.49 2.69
N LEU A 302 15.98 3.81 1.40
CA LEU A 302 17.00 3.33 0.46
C LEU A 302 18.38 3.99 0.72
N LYS A 303 18.39 5.23 1.20
CA LYS A 303 19.64 5.91 1.57
C LYS A 303 20.29 5.27 2.80
N SER A 304 19.51 4.79 3.78
CA SER A 304 20.05 4.12 4.99
C SER A 304 20.74 2.79 4.68
N LEU A 305 20.40 2.13 3.57
CA LEU A 305 21.15 1.03 2.95
C LEU A 305 22.50 1.48 2.33
N ASN A 306 23.26 2.32 3.03
CA ASN A 306 24.57 2.80 2.58
C ASN A 306 25.55 1.62 2.41
N GLY A 307 26.32 1.64 1.33
CA GLY A 307 27.22 0.54 0.95
C GLY A 307 26.54 -0.63 0.23
N VAL A 308 25.20 -0.68 0.17
CA VAL A 308 24.49 -1.67 -0.65
C VAL A 308 24.53 -1.25 -2.12
N ALA A 309 25.03 -2.14 -2.97
CA ALA A 309 25.12 -1.90 -4.40
C ALA A 309 23.75 -2.03 -5.10
N ASN A 310 23.60 -1.35 -6.23
CA ASN A 310 22.44 -1.46 -7.14
C ASN A 310 21.07 -1.09 -6.52
N ARG A 311 21.05 -0.15 -5.56
CA ARG A 311 19.82 0.36 -4.95
C ARG A 311 18.82 0.95 -5.95
N GLY A 312 19.32 1.55 -7.04
CA GLY A 312 18.50 2.03 -8.16
C GLY A 312 17.61 0.95 -8.81
N ALA A 313 17.92 -0.34 -8.65
CA ALA A 313 17.06 -1.42 -9.15
C ALA A 313 15.69 -1.44 -8.46
N PHE A 314 15.61 -1.11 -7.18
CA PHE A 314 14.32 -1.02 -6.48
C PHE A 314 13.55 0.23 -6.93
N VAL A 315 14.23 1.36 -7.12
CA VAL A 315 13.60 2.57 -7.68
C VAL A 315 12.98 2.29 -9.06
N LYS A 316 13.65 1.48 -9.88
CA LYS A 316 13.12 1.05 -11.17
C LYS A 316 11.88 0.17 -11.03
N VAL A 317 11.84 -0.74 -10.04
CA VAL A 317 10.63 -1.54 -9.75
C VAL A 317 9.48 -0.64 -9.35
N ALA A 318 9.69 0.27 -8.40
CA ALA A 318 8.67 1.24 -7.97
C ALA A 318 8.12 2.05 -9.16
N ALA A 319 9.01 2.56 -10.02
CA ALA A 319 8.63 3.28 -11.22
C ALA A 319 7.76 2.44 -12.18
N GLN A 320 8.01 1.15 -12.31
CA GLN A 320 7.33 0.28 -13.27
C GLN A 320 6.03 -0.32 -12.76
N LYS A 321 5.85 -0.38 -11.43
CA LYS A 321 4.79 -1.19 -10.81
C LYS A 321 3.85 -0.41 -9.92
N SER A 322 4.27 0.74 -9.39
CA SER A 322 3.42 1.51 -8.50
C SER A 322 2.38 2.34 -9.26
N THR A 323 1.11 2.05 -8.99
CA THR A 323 -0.07 2.72 -9.57
C THR A 323 -1.06 3.21 -8.53
N THR A 324 -0.98 2.67 -7.31
CA THR A 324 -1.84 2.98 -6.17
C THR A 324 -1.02 3.42 -4.95
N GLU A 325 -1.69 4.04 -3.98
CA GLU A 325 -1.10 4.36 -2.67
C GLU A 325 -0.57 3.09 -1.96
N ALA A 326 -1.29 1.97 -2.07
CA ALA A 326 -0.87 0.69 -1.54
C ALA A 326 0.47 0.21 -2.15
N ASP A 327 0.69 0.42 -3.45
CA ASP A 327 1.96 0.09 -4.10
C ASP A 327 3.11 1.00 -3.62
N ALA A 328 2.83 2.27 -3.32
CA ALA A 328 3.81 3.20 -2.78
C ALA A 328 4.21 2.81 -1.35
N LEU A 329 3.23 2.48 -0.50
CA LEU A 329 3.46 1.98 0.85
C LEU A 329 4.22 0.64 0.83
N PHE A 330 3.88 -0.28 -0.08
CA PHE A 330 4.65 -1.50 -0.31
C PHE A 330 6.14 -1.19 -0.54
N CYS A 331 6.45 -0.21 -1.40
CA CYS A 331 7.84 0.18 -1.68
C CYS A 331 8.53 0.79 -0.46
N VAL A 332 7.85 1.71 0.24
CA VAL A 332 8.36 2.39 1.45
C VAL A 332 8.73 1.37 2.52
N TYR A 333 7.79 0.50 2.89
CA TYR A 333 7.97 -0.41 4.01
C TYR A 333 8.80 -1.64 3.65
N THR A 334 8.82 -2.06 2.39
CA THR A 334 9.79 -3.06 1.93
C THR A 334 11.22 -2.52 2.03
N ALA A 335 11.47 -1.24 1.70
CA ALA A 335 12.78 -0.63 1.89
C ALA A 335 13.15 -0.51 3.38
N ALA A 336 12.19 -0.19 4.25
CA ALA A 336 12.40 -0.18 5.70
C ALA A 336 12.74 -1.58 6.25
N LEU A 337 12.01 -2.62 5.80
CA LEU A 337 12.27 -4.01 6.19
C LEU A 337 13.65 -4.48 5.72
N MET A 338 14.07 -4.11 4.50
CA MET A 338 15.43 -4.36 4.02
C MET A 338 16.48 -3.72 4.92
N ASP A 339 16.27 -2.48 5.38
CA ASP A 339 17.18 -1.79 6.29
C ASP A 339 17.27 -2.48 7.65
N GLN A 340 16.13 -2.90 8.22
CA GLN A 340 16.11 -3.67 9.46
C GLN A 340 16.86 -5.00 9.32
N ILE A 341 16.66 -5.74 8.23
CA ILE A 341 17.37 -6.99 7.96
C ILE A 341 18.87 -6.71 7.78
N ASN A 342 19.25 -5.64 7.08
CA ASN A 342 20.64 -5.25 6.83
C ASN A 342 21.44 -5.01 8.12
N GLN A 343 20.79 -4.58 9.21
CA GLN A 343 21.43 -4.41 10.52
C GLN A 343 21.92 -5.73 11.13
N LYS A 344 21.25 -6.85 10.83
CA LYS A 344 21.58 -8.19 11.35
C LYS A 344 22.37 -9.01 10.32
N THR A 345 21.93 -8.95 9.06
CA THR A 345 22.50 -9.69 7.94
C THR A 345 22.91 -8.68 6.85
N PRO A 346 24.17 -8.20 6.87
CA PRO A 346 24.63 -7.15 5.98
C PRO A 346 24.39 -7.46 4.50
N ILE A 347 23.63 -6.61 3.84
CA ILE A 347 23.27 -6.72 2.43
C ILE A 347 24.44 -6.23 1.58
N ALA A 348 24.80 -6.99 0.54
CA ALA A 348 25.81 -6.60 -0.43
C ALA A 348 25.20 -5.82 -1.60
N ARG A 349 24.07 -6.31 -2.13
CA ARG A 349 23.42 -5.73 -3.32
C ARG A 349 21.93 -6.04 -3.39
N ILE A 350 21.19 -5.16 -4.06
CA ILE A 350 19.81 -5.40 -4.49
C ILE A 350 19.82 -5.97 -5.92
N VAL A 351 18.95 -6.93 -6.18
CA VAL A 351 18.76 -7.58 -7.48
C VAL A 351 17.28 -7.57 -7.81
N ARG A 352 16.96 -7.37 -9.08
CA ARG A 352 15.58 -7.51 -9.55
C ARG A 352 15.34 -8.95 -10.00
N LEU A 353 14.40 -9.64 -9.38
CA LEU A 353 13.90 -10.94 -9.80
C LEU A 353 12.44 -10.78 -10.23
N GLY A 354 12.19 -10.87 -11.53
CA GLY A 354 10.90 -10.51 -12.11
C GLY A 354 10.51 -9.07 -11.77
N ASP A 355 9.42 -8.93 -11.03
CA ASP A 355 8.85 -7.66 -10.60
C ASP A 355 9.24 -7.28 -9.16
N PHE A 356 10.03 -8.10 -8.48
CA PHE A 356 10.37 -7.89 -7.08
C PHE A 356 11.86 -7.53 -6.87
N PRO A 357 12.15 -6.63 -5.93
CA PRO A 357 13.50 -6.41 -5.45
C PRO A 357 13.84 -7.48 -4.40
N ILE A 358 14.85 -8.31 -4.68
CA ILE A 358 15.43 -9.22 -3.69
C ILE A 358 16.84 -8.75 -3.34
N CYS A 359 17.36 -9.22 -2.21
CA CYS A 359 18.68 -8.85 -1.71
C CYS A 359 19.63 -10.04 -1.74
N VAL A 360 20.91 -9.76 -1.94
CA VAL A 360 21.99 -10.72 -1.73
C VAL A 360 22.89 -10.17 -0.63
N ALA A 361 23.02 -10.92 0.46
CA ALA A 361 23.86 -10.60 1.60
C ALA A 361 25.35 -10.78 1.28
N LYS A 362 26.21 -10.18 2.12
CA LYS A 362 27.67 -10.29 2.01
C LYS A 362 28.17 -11.73 2.23
N ASP A 363 27.44 -12.53 2.99
CA ASP A 363 27.71 -13.96 3.20
C ASP A 363 27.16 -14.86 2.08
N GLY A 364 26.49 -14.29 1.07
CA GLY A 364 25.88 -15.02 -0.04
C GLY A 364 24.43 -15.42 0.17
N THR A 365 23.83 -15.16 1.33
CA THR A 365 22.41 -15.42 1.59
C THR A 365 21.53 -14.61 0.63
N ILE A 366 20.54 -15.27 0.02
CA ILE A 366 19.49 -14.60 -0.75
C ILE A 366 18.36 -14.24 0.19
N ILE A 367 18.00 -12.96 0.22
CA ILE A 367 17.01 -12.42 1.12
C ILE A 367 15.81 -11.95 0.28
N VAL A 368 14.66 -12.57 0.52
CA VAL A 368 13.36 -12.11 0.04
C VAL A 368 12.74 -11.32 1.19
N ALA A 369 12.75 -9.99 1.08
CA ALA A 369 12.12 -9.09 2.05
C ALA A 369 10.92 -8.43 1.38
N LEU A 370 9.71 -8.71 1.87
CA LEU A 370 8.47 -8.17 1.30
C LEU A 370 7.57 -7.62 2.40
N GLN A 371 7.06 -6.40 2.21
CA GLN A 371 5.96 -5.88 3.01
C GLN A 371 4.65 -6.54 2.56
N TRP A 372 4.25 -7.61 3.22
CA TRP A 372 2.96 -8.28 3.04
C TRP A 372 2.33 -8.56 4.39
N ASP A 373 1.03 -8.35 4.49
CA ASP A 373 0.26 -8.57 5.71
C ASP A 373 -0.09 -10.04 5.93
N TYR A 374 -0.36 -10.75 4.83
CA TYR A 374 -0.63 -12.19 4.85
C TYR A 374 -0.10 -12.84 3.57
N ALA A 375 0.72 -13.87 3.72
CA ALA A 375 1.27 -14.62 2.61
C ALA A 375 0.81 -16.08 2.65
N ALA A 376 0.28 -16.55 1.52
CA ALA A 376 -0.20 -17.91 1.33
C ALA A 376 0.49 -18.59 0.14
N TRP A 377 0.47 -19.92 0.11
CA TRP A 377 0.98 -20.77 -0.96
C TRP A 377 0.05 -20.75 -2.18
N THR A 378 0.02 -19.60 -2.84
CA THR A 378 -0.68 -19.40 -4.12
C THR A 378 0.20 -19.86 -5.30
N LEU A 379 -0.39 -19.95 -6.49
CA LEU A 379 0.37 -20.21 -7.73
C LEU A 379 1.48 -19.17 -7.95
N GLY A 380 1.21 -17.90 -7.61
CA GLY A 380 2.20 -16.83 -7.70
C GLY A 380 3.35 -17.02 -6.72
N ALA A 381 3.05 -17.35 -5.46
CA ALA A 381 4.07 -17.62 -4.44
C ALA A 381 4.94 -18.82 -4.83
N ALA A 382 4.34 -19.90 -5.35
CA ALA A 382 5.08 -21.07 -5.82
C ALA A 382 5.99 -20.73 -7.01
N SER A 383 5.47 -20.01 -8.01
CA SER A 383 6.23 -19.60 -9.20
C SER A 383 7.42 -18.71 -8.82
N PHE A 384 7.20 -17.75 -7.92
CA PHE A 384 8.27 -16.87 -7.43
C PHE A 384 9.31 -17.63 -6.61
N THR A 385 8.87 -18.58 -5.77
CA THR A 385 9.77 -19.46 -5.01
C THR A 385 10.68 -20.25 -5.95
N ASP A 386 10.14 -20.81 -7.05
CA ASP A 386 10.94 -21.52 -8.05
C ASP A 386 11.97 -20.60 -8.73
N GLU A 387 11.62 -19.34 -9.01
CA GLU A 387 12.55 -18.35 -9.55
C GLU A 387 13.69 -18.04 -8.56
N VAL A 388 13.37 -17.90 -7.27
CA VAL A 388 14.35 -17.68 -6.21
C VAL A 388 15.29 -18.88 -6.08
N GLN A 389 14.78 -20.11 -6.12
CA GLN A 389 15.62 -21.31 -6.09
C GLN A 389 16.54 -21.41 -7.31
N LYS A 390 16.02 -21.12 -8.51
CA LYS A 390 16.83 -21.08 -9.74
C LYS A 390 17.93 -20.01 -9.65
N PHE A 391 17.62 -18.87 -9.05
CA PHE A 391 18.60 -17.81 -8.81
C PHE A 391 19.66 -18.22 -7.76
N ALA A 392 19.25 -18.89 -6.70
CA ALA A 392 20.13 -19.45 -5.67
C ALA A 392 21.10 -20.48 -6.24
N GLY A 393 20.60 -21.45 -7.01
CA GLY A 393 21.43 -22.48 -7.64
C GLY A 393 22.49 -21.94 -8.60
N LYS A 394 22.23 -20.78 -9.24
CA LYS A 394 23.21 -20.09 -10.10
C LYS A 394 24.26 -19.29 -9.34
N SER A 395 23.97 -18.91 -8.09
CA SER A 395 24.86 -18.09 -7.26
C SER A 395 25.98 -18.91 -6.59
N GLY A 396 25.91 -20.24 -6.67
CA GLY A 396 26.85 -21.20 -6.08
C GLY A 396 26.10 -22.39 -5.45
N GLN A 397 26.76 -23.53 -5.25
CA GLN A 397 26.15 -24.66 -4.55
C GLN A 397 25.97 -24.30 -3.06
N GLY A 398 24.72 -24.05 -2.65
CA GLY A 398 24.33 -23.90 -1.23
C GLY A 398 23.98 -22.48 -0.75
N ALA A 399 23.69 -21.52 -1.63
CA ALA A 399 23.21 -20.21 -1.21
C ALA A 399 21.91 -20.37 -0.38
N HIS A 400 21.99 -20.01 0.90
CA HIS A 400 20.84 -20.05 1.81
C HIS A 400 19.80 -19.02 1.36
N VAL A 401 18.52 -19.37 1.46
CA VAL A 401 17.41 -18.45 1.17
C VAL A 401 16.69 -18.12 2.46
N PHE A 402 16.66 -16.83 2.78
CA PHE A 402 15.90 -16.26 3.89
C PHE A 402 14.70 -15.49 3.35
N VAL A 403 13.51 -15.82 3.84
CA VAL A 403 12.26 -15.09 3.54
C VAL A 403 11.84 -14.35 4.80
N GLY A 404 11.83 -13.02 4.72
CA GLY A 404 11.40 -12.12 5.78
C GLY A 404 10.15 -11.35 5.38
N LEU A 405 9.06 -11.52 6.11
CA LEU A 405 7.80 -10.79 5.89
C LEU A 405 7.45 -9.88 7.08
N SER A 406 6.78 -8.78 6.75
CA SER A 406 6.25 -7.85 7.74
C SER A 406 5.05 -8.39 8.51
N GLY A 407 4.15 -9.08 7.82
CA GLY A 407 2.94 -9.70 8.35
C GLY A 407 3.10 -11.21 8.52
N GLU A 408 2.01 -11.96 8.38
CA GLU A 408 1.95 -13.38 8.72
C GLU A 408 2.16 -14.31 7.52
N VAL A 409 2.78 -15.46 7.77
CA VAL A 409 2.93 -16.55 6.78
C VAL A 409 1.97 -17.68 7.13
N SER A 410 1.15 -18.12 6.17
CA SER A 410 0.25 -19.25 6.36
C SER A 410 1.04 -20.52 6.76
N PRO A 411 0.46 -21.42 7.58
CA PRO A 411 1.13 -22.68 7.94
C PRO A 411 1.55 -23.51 6.72
N ARG A 412 0.77 -23.43 5.62
CA ARG A 412 1.04 -24.15 4.38
C ARG A 412 2.19 -23.53 3.59
N LEU A 413 2.24 -22.21 3.45
CA LEU A 413 3.37 -21.49 2.82
C LEU A 413 4.67 -21.78 3.58
N ARG A 414 4.63 -21.68 4.92
CA ARG A 414 5.78 -22.00 5.78
C ARG A 414 6.31 -23.41 5.51
N GLY A 415 5.43 -24.42 5.54
CA GLY A 415 5.81 -25.80 5.28
C GLY A 415 6.41 -26.02 3.89
N GLU A 416 5.88 -25.37 2.85
CA GLU A 416 6.42 -25.47 1.49
C GLU A 416 7.80 -24.80 1.35
N LEU A 417 8.02 -23.66 1.99
CA LEU A 417 9.32 -22.97 1.99
C LEU A 417 10.39 -23.75 2.80
N GLU A 418 10.02 -24.27 3.97
CA GLU A 418 10.93 -25.03 4.84
C GLU A 418 11.33 -26.38 4.22
N GLN A 419 10.39 -27.10 3.58
CA GLN A 419 10.69 -28.32 2.81
C GLN A 419 11.67 -28.08 1.66
N ARG A 420 11.74 -26.84 1.18
CA ARG A 420 12.67 -26.38 0.14
C ARG A 420 14.00 -25.86 0.69
N GLY A 421 14.23 -26.02 2.00
CA GLY A 421 15.46 -25.59 2.68
C GLY A 421 15.58 -24.08 2.91
N MET A 422 14.47 -23.35 2.82
CA MET A 422 14.43 -21.91 3.09
C MET A 422 14.12 -21.63 4.56
N THR A 423 14.71 -20.59 5.13
CA THR A 423 14.32 -20.10 6.47
C THR A 423 13.29 -18.99 6.32
N VAL A 424 12.24 -19.02 7.14
CA VAL A 424 11.13 -18.08 7.08
C VAL A 424 10.93 -17.40 8.43
N GLN A 425 10.92 -16.07 8.43
CA GLN A 425 10.49 -15.26 9.56
C GLN A 425 9.40 -14.29 9.12
N ASP A 426 8.34 -14.23 9.91
CA ASP A 426 7.18 -13.39 9.72
C ASP A 426 7.02 -12.46 10.93
N ARG A 427 6.13 -11.47 10.83
CA ARG A 427 5.92 -10.44 11.85
C ARG A 427 7.21 -9.72 12.24
N LEU A 428 8.09 -9.47 11.26
CA LEU A 428 9.40 -8.85 11.50
C LEU A 428 9.30 -7.38 11.91
N VAL A 429 8.21 -6.70 11.60
CA VAL A 429 7.96 -5.31 11.99
C VAL A 429 6.83 -5.24 13.01
N PRO A 430 6.88 -4.31 13.98
CA PRO A 430 5.74 -4.02 14.82
C PRO A 430 4.58 -3.54 13.95
N GLY A 431 3.48 -4.29 13.93
CA GLY A 431 2.29 -3.96 13.15
C GLY A 431 1.03 -3.82 14.00
N PRO A 432 -0.12 -3.62 13.35
CA PRO A 432 -1.42 -3.67 14.02
C PRO A 432 -1.82 -5.10 14.39
N LEU A 433 -1.03 -6.10 13.98
CA LEU A 433 -1.28 -7.51 14.21
C LEU A 433 -1.07 -7.93 15.67
N ASN A 434 -1.79 -8.96 16.12
CA ASN A 434 -1.77 -9.52 17.47
C ASN A 434 -0.53 -10.34 17.83
#